data_AF-B1N7G1-F1
#
_entry.id   AF-B1N7G1-F1
#
_cell.length_a   1.000
_cell.length_b   1.000
_cell.length_c   1.000
_cell.angle_alpha   90.00
_cell.angle_beta   90.00
_cell.angle_gamma   90.00
#
_symmetry.space_group_name_H-M   'P 1'
#
loop_
_entity.id
_entity.type
_entity.pdbx_description
1 polymer ?
#
loop_
_entity_poly.entity_id
_entity_poly.type
_entity_poly.pdbx_seq_one_letter_code
_entity_poly.pdbx_strand_id
1 'polypeptide(L)'
;LCIGEFCGRDGCSADERFDATFHTNVLVNSSGHCQYLPPGIFKSSCYIDVHWFPFDVQHCKLKFGSWSYGGWSLDLQMQEADISGYIPNGEWDLVGIPGKRSERFYECCKEPYPDVTFTVTMRRRTLYYGLNLLIPCVLISALALLVFLLPADSGEKISLGITVLLSLTVFMLLVAEIMPATSDSVPLIAQYFASTMIIVGLSVVVTVTVLQYHHHDPDGGKMPKWTRVILLNWCAWFLRMKRPGEDKVRPACQHKQRRCSLASVEMSAVAPPPASNGNLLY
;
A
#
# COMPACT_ATOMS: atom_id res chain seq x y z
N LEU A 1 49.37 -0.91 -13.01
CA LEU A 1 48.38 -1.43 -13.99
C LEU A 1 47.33 -0.34 -14.17
N CYS A 2 47.19 0.24 -15.36
CA CYS A 2 46.00 1.02 -15.67
C CYS A 2 44.85 0.02 -15.86
N ILE A 3 44.00 -0.12 -14.84
CA ILE A 3 42.74 -0.87 -14.98
C ILE A 3 41.87 0.03 -15.85
N GLY A 4 41.77 -0.33 -17.12
CA GLY A 4 41.04 0.45 -18.08
C GLY A 4 39.56 0.11 -17.98
N GLU A 5 38.78 1.09 -17.53
CA GLU A 5 37.39 0.92 -17.18
C GLU A 5 36.54 0.63 -18.41
N PHE A 6 35.81 -0.48 -18.40
CA PHE A 6 34.88 -0.78 -19.48
C PHE A 6 33.66 0.15 -19.35
N CYS A 7 33.70 1.29 -20.03
CA CYS A 7 32.54 2.18 -20.20
C CYS A 7 31.65 1.65 -21.34
N GLY A 8 31.02 0.50 -21.09
CA GLY A 8 29.95 -0.05 -21.93
C GLY A 8 28.57 0.23 -21.32
N ARG A 9 27.50 -0.36 -21.90
CA ARG A 9 26.10 -0.16 -21.47
C ARG A 9 25.81 -0.57 -20.00
N ASP A 10 26.74 -1.29 -19.37
CA ASP A 10 26.76 -1.67 -17.94
C ASP A 10 27.96 -1.02 -17.19
N GLY A 11 28.38 0.17 -17.61
CA GLY A 11 29.65 0.80 -17.26
C GLY A 11 29.84 1.03 -15.76
N CYS A 12 31.02 0.64 -15.27
CA CYS A 12 31.55 1.08 -13.98
C CYS A 12 32.66 2.09 -14.27
N SER A 13 32.60 3.25 -13.63
CA SER A 13 33.68 4.24 -13.66
C SER A 13 34.10 4.58 -12.24
N ALA A 14 35.40 4.62 -12.00
CA ALA A 14 36.00 5.16 -10.81
C ALA A 14 35.68 6.66 -10.78
N ASP A 15 35.45 7.18 -9.58
CA ASP A 15 35.28 8.61 -9.41
C ASP A 15 36.61 9.30 -9.76
N GLU A 16 36.65 9.97 -10.92
CA GLU A 16 37.85 10.67 -11.44
C GLU A 16 38.47 11.61 -10.41
N ARG A 17 37.64 12.20 -9.53
CA ARG A 17 38.09 13.10 -8.47
C ARG A 17 38.85 12.37 -7.37
N PHE A 18 38.53 11.10 -7.11
CA PHE A 18 39.17 10.31 -6.05
C PHE A 18 40.45 9.63 -6.56
N ASP A 19 40.45 9.09 -7.78
CA ASP A 19 41.62 8.42 -8.38
C ASP A 19 42.78 9.39 -8.64
N ALA A 20 42.48 10.65 -9.00
CA ALA A 20 43.48 11.70 -9.18
C ALA A 20 44.08 12.23 -7.85
N THR A 21 43.43 11.99 -6.71
CA THR A 21 43.82 12.62 -5.43
C THR A 21 44.64 11.68 -4.54
N PHE A 22 44.51 10.37 -4.68
CA PHE A 22 45.14 9.38 -3.79
C PHE A 22 46.11 8.45 -4.53
N HIS A 23 47.24 9.00 -5.00
CA HIS A 23 48.34 8.19 -5.49
C HIS A 23 48.99 7.41 -4.35
N THR A 24 48.97 6.08 -4.47
CA THR A 24 49.61 5.18 -3.50
C THR A 24 50.90 4.61 -4.06
N ASN A 25 51.82 4.23 -3.17
CA ASN A 25 53.09 3.64 -3.55
C ASN A 25 52.92 2.18 -3.96
N VAL A 26 53.72 1.72 -4.92
CA VAL A 26 53.84 0.31 -5.29
C VAL A 26 54.89 -0.34 -4.40
N LEU A 27 54.56 -1.45 -3.75
CA LEU A 27 55.52 -2.24 -2.99
C LEU A 27 56.22 -3.23 -3.93
N VAL A 28 57.55 -3.16 -4.01
CA VAL A 28 58.36 -4.02 -4.88
C VAL A 28 59.26 -4.91 -4.04
N ASN A 29 59.22 -6.22 -4.28
CA ASN A 29 60.07 -7.21 -3.63
C ASN A 29 61.36 -7.47 -4.45
N SER A 30 62.41 -7.99 -3.82
CA SER A 30 63.68 -8.37 -4.48
C SER A 30 63.52 -9.44 -5.57
N SER A 31 62.44 -10.23 -5.52
CA SER A 31 62.05 -11.18 -6.58
C SER A 31 61.45 -10.53 -7.82
N GLY A 32 61.23 -9.21 -7.83
CA GLY A 32 60.52 -8.49 -8.89
C GLY A 32 59.00 -8.54 -8.76
N HIS A 33 58.46 -9.11 -7.68
CA HIS A 33 57.02 -9.08 -7.41
C HIS A 33 56.57 -7.69 -6.97
N CYS A 34 55.60 -7.11 -7.68
CA CYS A 34 55.04 -5.79 -7.41
C CYS A 34 53.61 -5.91 -6.88
N GLN A 35 53.31 -5.27 -5.75
CA GLN A 35 51.98 -5.20 -5.17
C GLN A 35 51.50 -3.75 -5.16
N TYR A 36 50.28 -3.52 -5.67
CA TYR A 36 49.66 -2.20 -5.78
C TYR A 36 48.21 -2.26 -5.32
N LEU A 37 47.87 -1.55 -4.24
CA LEU A 37 46.53 -1.51 -3.63
C LEU A 37 46.04 -0.06 -3.53
N PRO A 38 45.52 0.52 -4.63
CA PRO A 38 44.94 1.86 -4.59
C PRO A 38 43.56 1.84 -3.92
N PRO A 39 43.24 2.79 -3.03
CA PRO A 39 41.86 3.02 -2.60
C PRO A 39 41.07 3.65 -3.76
N GLY A 40 39.84 3.20 -3.98
CA GLY A 40 39.00 3.71 -5.05
C GLY A 40 37.52 3.70 -4.67
N ILE A 41 36.79 4.72 -5.16
CA ILE A 41 35.33 4.75 -5.12
C ILE A 41 34.84 4.43 -6.53
N PHE A 42 34.18 3.29 -6.69
CA PHE A 42 33.62 2.86 -7.97
C PHE A 42 32.13 3.20 -8.04
N LYS A 43 31.71 3.86 -9.12
CA LYS A 43 30.30 4.09 -9.45
C LYS A 43 29.92 3.14 -10.57
N SER A 44 28.90 2.33 -10.36
CA SER A 44 28.42 1.36 -11.35
C SER A 44 26.96 1.63 -11.70
N SER A 45 26.63 1.45 -12.97
CA SER A 45 25.24 1.44 -13.41
C SER A 45 24.69 0.02 -13.30
N CYS A 46 23.69 -0.16 -12.44
CA CYS A 46 23.08 -1.47 -12.15
C CYS A 46 21.58 -1.37 -12.39
N TYR A 47 21.02 -2.35 -13.12
CA TYR A 47 19.57 -2.48 -13.26
C TYR A 47 18.98 -2.96 -11.93
N ILE A 48 18.01 -2.21 -11.41
CA ILE A 48 17.34 -2.51 -10.13
C ILE A 48 16.00 -3.16 -10.44
N ASP A 49 15.83 -4.39 -9.95
CA ASP A 49 14.57 -5.11 -10.06
C ASP A 49 13.67 -4.78 -8.85
N VAL A 50 12.52 -4.14 -9.11
CA VAL A 50 11.58 -3.71 -8.05
C VAL A 50 10.35 -4.60 -7.91
N HIS A 51 10.25 -5.73 -8.62
CA HIS A 51 9.06 -6.60 -8.59
C HIS A 51 8.68 -7.04 -7.16
N TRP A 52 9.67 -7.42 -6.35
CA TRP A 52 9.51 -7.94 -4.98
C TRP A 52 9.73 -6.90 -3.88
N PHE A 53 9.75 -5.62 -4.21
CA PHE A 53 9.92 -4.55 -3.22
C PHE A 53 8.90 -4.68 -2.07
N PRO A 54 9.28 -4.51 -0.79
CA PRO A 54 10.62 -4.15 -0.28
C PRO A 54 11.52 -5.36 0.02
N PHE A 55 11.10 -6.60 -0.28
CA PHE A 55 11.86 -7.84 -0.03
C PHE A 55 12.78 -8.19 -1.20
N ASP A 56 13.32 -7.16 -1.87
CA ASP A 56 14.13 -7.30 -3.06
C ASP A 56 15.58 -7.69 -2.74
N VAL A 57 16.15 -8.48 -3.66
CA VAL A 57 17.57 -8.81 -3.70
C VAL A 57 18.13 -8.28 -5.02
N GLN A 58 19.17 -7.47 -4.92
CA GLN A 58 19.80 -6.81 -6.05
C GLN A 58 21.14 -7.46 -6.38
N HIS A 59 21.42 -7.57 -7.68
CA HIS A 59 22.64 -8.17 -8.22
C HIS A 59 23.37 -7.16 -9.11
N CYS A 60 24.33 -6.45 -8.53
CA CYS A 60 25.08 -5.43 -9.26
C CYS A 60 26.45 -5.96 -9.67
N LYS A 61 26.75 -5.84 -10.97
CA LYS A 61 27.96 -6.40 -11.56
C LYS A 61 29.01 -5.30 -11.72
N LEU A 62 30.17 -5.54 -11.14
CA LEU A 62 31.38 -4.72 -11.31
C LEU A 62 32.33 -5.48 -12.22
N LYS A 63 32.58 -4.95 -13.42
CA LYS A 63 33.43 -5.60 -14.42
C LYS A 63 34.79 -4.90 -14.48
N PHE A 64 35.85 -5.64 -14.19
CA PHE A 64 37.23 -5.17 -14.26
C PHE A 64 37.95 -5.84 -15.42
N GLY A 65 38.71 -5.06 -16.19
CA GLY A 65 39.45 -5.53 -17.35
C GLY A 65 40.53 -4.54 -17.74
N SER A 66 41.39 -4.93 -18.66
CA SER A 66 42.31 -4.02 -19.34
C SER A 66 41.61 -3.37 -20.53
N TRP A 67 41.74 -2.05 -20.66
CA TRP A 67 41.28 -1.34 -21.86
C TRP A 67 42.26 -1.49 -23.01
N SER A 68 43.55 -1.33 -22.73
CA SER A 68 44.58 -1.21 -23.78
C SER A 68 45.26 -2.52 -24.16
N TYR A 69 45.18 -3.56 -23.32
CA TYR A 69 45.89 -4.82 -23.52
C TYR A 69 44.90 -5.99 -23.65
N GLY A 70 45.13 -6.85 -24.63
CA GLY A 70 44.41 -8.13 -24.77
C GLY A 70 45.09 -9.26 -23.99
N GLY A 71 44.45 -10.43 -24.01
CA GLY A 71 44.82 -11.62 -23.24
C GLY A 71 46.15 -12.27 -23.62
N TRP A 72 46.72 -11.95 -24.77
CA TRP A 72 48.07 -12.40 -25.15
C TRP A 72 49.18 -11.63 -24.41
N SER A 73 48.90 -10.41 -23.98
CA SER A 73 49.86 -9.55 -23.29
C SER A 73 49.62 -9.49 -21.79
N LEU A 74 48.37 -9.64 -21.37
CA LEU A 74 47.97 -9.49 -19.98
C LEU A 74 46.94 -10.55 -19.61
N ASP A 75 47.28 -11.38 -18.62
CA ASP A 75 46.36 -12.37 -18.07
C ASP A 75 45.84 -11.92 -16.71
N LEU A 76 44.53 -11.71 -16.61
CA LEU A 76 43.86 -11.33 -15.36
C LEU A 76 43.48 -12.59 -14.59
N GLN A 77 44.06 -12.73 -13.40
CA GLN A 77 43.72 -13.78 -12.46
C GLN A 77 42.78 -13.25 -11.38
N MET A 78 41.75 -14.02 -11.07
CA MET A 78 40.75 -13.63 -10.08
C MET A 78 41.19 -14.04 -8.69
N GLN A 79 41.16 -13.10 -7.77
CA GLN A 79 41.24 -13.35 -6.33
C GLN A 79 39.87 -13.11 -5.69
N GLU A 80 39.57 -13.83 -4.62
CA GLU A 80 38.33 -13.64 -3.87
C GLU A 80 38.29 -12.26 -3.21
N ALA A 81 37.09 -11.67 -3.13
CA ALA A 81 36.89 -10.38 -2.50
C ALA A 81 36.97 -10.54 -0.97
N ASP A 82 37.85 -9.78 -0.33
CA ASP A 82 37.90 -9.73 1.13
C ASP A 82 36.82 -8.78 1.68
N ILE A 83 35.99 -9.29 2.59
CA ILE A 83 34.85 -8.60 3.22
C ILE A 83 35.17 -8.28 4.69
N SER A 84 36.37 -8.61 5.18
CA SER A 84 36.78 -8.41 6.58
C SER A 84 36.66 -6.96 7.07
N GLY A 85 36.91 -5.99 6.18
CA GLY A 85 36.81 -4.55 6.45
C GLY A 85 35.43 -3.94 6.14
N TYR A 86 34.39 -4.75 5.87
CA TYR A 86 33.09 -4.23 5.50
C TYR A 86 32.37 -3.54 6.68
N ILE A 87 31.92 -2.32 6.44
CA ILE A 87 31.09 -1.56 7.39
C ILE A 87 29.62 -1.76 6.98
N PRO A 88 28.76 -2.28 7.88
CA PRO A 88 27.38 -2.58 7.55
C PRO A 88 26.58 -1.32 7.22
N ASN A 89 25.74 -1.40 6.18
CA ASN A 89 24.83 -0.33 5.79
C ASN A 89 23.48 -0.47 6.54
N GLY A 90 22.84 0.67 6.87
CA GLY A 90 21.55 0.71 7.54
C GLY A 90 20.36 0.37 6.64
N GLU A 91 20.51 0.49 5.31
CA GLU A 91 19.45 0.20 4.33
C GLU A 91 19.62 -1.17 3.64
N TRP A 92 20.87 -1.61 3.44
CA TRP A 92 21.22 -2.78 2.64
C TRP A 92 22.10 -3.75 3.42
N ASP A 93 21.76 -5.03 3.36
CA ASP A 93 22.59 -6.13 3.82
C ASP A 93 23.42 -6.70 2.67
N LEU A 94 24.73 -6.71 2.83
CA LEU A 94 25.64 -7.39 1.91
C LEU A 94 25.53 -8.90 2.13
N VAL A 95 25.01 -9.62 1.14
CA VAL A 95 24.86 -11.08 1.19
C VAL A 95 26.17 -11.75 0.76
N GLY A 96 26.86 -11.20 -0.23
CA GLY A 96 28.15 -11.70 -0.72
C GLY A 96 28.57 -11.08 -2.04
N ILE A 97 29.82 -11.33 -2.43
CA ILE A 97 30.44 -10.78 -3.65
C ILE A 97 31.11 -11.92 -4.44
N PRO A 98 30.35 -12.82 -5.10
CA PRO A 98 30.95 -13.81 -5.98
C PRO A 98 31.69 -13.17 -7.16
N GLY A 99 32.94 -13.60 -7.36
CA GLY A 99 33.74 -13.26 -8.53
C GLY A 99 33.62 -14.32 -9.62
N LYS A 100 33.65 -13.90 -10.89
CA LYS A 100 33.76 -14.78 -12.05
C LYS A 100 34.76 -14.20 -13.06
N ARG A 101 35.76 -15.00 -13.44
CA ARG A 101 36.63 -14.72 -14.59
C ARG A 101 35.91 -15.14 -15.89
N SER A 102 35.95 -14.29 -16.89
CA SER A 102 35.42 -14.55 -18.23
C SER A 102 36.45 -14.12 -19.28
N GLU A 103 36.49 -14.81 -20.40
CA GLU A 103 37.26 -14.38 -21.58
C GLU A 103 36.26 -14.13 -22.71
N ARG A 104 36.32 -12.94 -23.32
CA ARG A 104 35.45 -12.59 -24.44
C ARG A 104 36.27 -12.31 -25.69
N PHE A 105 35.80 -12.83 -26.82
CA PHE A 105 36.32 -12.49 -28.14
C PHE A 105 35.40 -11.42 -28.74
N TYR A 106 35.98 -10.28 -29.11
CA TYR A 106 35.25 -9.18 -29.74
C TYR A 106 35.41 -9.27 -31.26
N GLU A 107 34.41 -8.85 -32.04
CA GLU A 107 34.46 -8.94 -33.50
C GLU A 107 35.59 -8.10 -34.14
N CYS A 108 36.09 -7.08 -33.42
CA CYS A 108 37.20 -6.25 -33.88
C CYS A 108 38.56 -6.94 -33.87
N CYS A 109 38.76 -7.98 -33.04
CA CYS A 109 40.07 -8.49 -32.67
C CYS A 109 40.05 -10.03 -32.55
N LYS A 110 41.17 -10.69 -32.89
CA LYS A 110 41.28 -12.17 -32.76
C LYS A 110 41.72 -12.59 -31.36
N GLU A 111 42.22 -11.64 -30.59
CA GLU A 111 42.74 -11.82 -29.24
C GLU A 111 41.59 -11.91 -28.23
N PRO A 112 41.68 -12.81 -27.24
CA PRO A 112 40.72 -12.84 -26.13
C PRO A 112 40.93 -11.62 -25.24
N TYR A 113 39.86 -11.03 -24.73
CA TYR A 113 39.91 -10.01 -23.68
C TYR A 113 39.46 -10.66 -22.37
N PRO A 114 40.38 -10.94 -21.44
CA PRO A 114 40.04 -11.44 -20.13
C PRO A 114 39.39 -10.33 -19.30
N ASP A 115 38.37 -10.69 -18.54
CA ASP A 115 37.70 -9.82 -17.60
C ASP A 115 37.33 -10.57 -16.32
N VAL A 116 37.31 -9.83 -15.21
CA VAL A 116 36.88 -10.34 -13.90
C VAL A 116 35.64 -9.56 -13.49
N THR A 117 34.53 -10.27 -13.33
CA THR A 117 33.25 -9.67 -12.92
C THR A 117 32.94 -10.06 -11.48
N PHE A 118 32.86 -9.08 -10.59
CA PHE A 118 32.36 -9.24 -9.23
C PHE A 118 30.88 -8.90 -9.19
N THR A 119 30.04 -9.82 -8.71
CA THR A 119 28.61 -9.56 -8.55
C THR A 119 28.31 -9.24 -7.10
N VAL A 120 28.12 -7.98 -6.77
CA VAL A 120 27.72 -7.53 -5.43
C VAL A 120 26.25 -7.88 -5.23
N THR A 121 25.99 -8.79 -4.30
CA THR A 121 24.63 -9.22 -3.95
C THR A 121 24.19 -8.53 -2.67
N MET A 122 23.15 -7.70 -2.79
CA MET A 122 22.64 -6.88 -1.69
C MET A 122 21.16 -7.17 -1.46
N ARG A 123 20.74 -7.19 -0.20
CA ARG A 123 19.35 -7.39 0.21
C ARG A 123 18.85 -6.17 0.97
N ARG A 124 17.64 -5.70 0.69
CA ARG A 124 17.07 -4.54 1.41
C ARG A 124 16.62 -4.90 2.83
N ARG A 125 16.85 -4.01 3.78
CA ARG A 125 16.29 -4.09 5.15
C ARG A 125 14.83 -3.61 5.15
N THR A 126 13.90 -4.53 5.36
CA THR A 126 12.47 -4.28 5.12
C THR A 126 11.70 -3.70 6.31
N LEU A 127 12.28 -3.72 7.51
CA LEU A 127 11.58 -3.33 8.75
C LEU A 127 11.01 -1.92 8.71
N TYR A 128 11.78 -0.95 8.20
CA TYR A 128 11.33 0.43 8.07
C TYR A 128 10.09 0.54 7.15
N TYR A 129 10.15 -0.13 5.99
CA TYR A 129 9.05 -0.16 5.03
C TYR A 129 7.83 -0.91 5.58
N GLY A 130 8.04 -2.00 6.31
CA GLY A 130 6.95 -2.72 6.99
C GLY A 130 6.21 -1.85 8.01
N LEU A 131 6.95 -1.20 8.92
CA LEU A 131 6.34 -0.38 9.97
C LEU A 131 5.69 0.90 9.43
N ASN A 132 6.33 1.57 8.47
CA ASN A 132 5.87 2.88 7.99
C ASN A 132 4.94 2.81 6.76
N LEU A 133 4.93 1.71 6.00
CA LEU A 133 4.01 1.53 4.87
C LEU A 133 2.85 0.58 5.21
N LEU A 134 3.15 -0.59 5.78
CA LEU A 134 2.15 -1.65 5.96
C LEU A 134 1.20 -1.34 7.13
N ILE A 135 1.72 -0.88 8.28
CA ILE A 135 0.90 -0.60 9.47
C ILE A 135 -0.15 0.50 9.18
N PRO A 136 0.21 1.66 8.62
CA PRO A 136 -0.79 2.67 8.29
C PRO A 136 -1.84 2.15 7.30
N CYS A 137 -1.44 1.34 6.31
CA CYS A 137 -2.36 0.75 5.34
C CYS A 137 -3.42 -0.16 5.99
N VAL A 138 -3.00 -1.02 6.90
CA VAL A 138 -3.90 -1.92 7.64
C VAL A 138 -4.83 -1.10 8.55
N LEU A 139 -4.31 -0.09 9.23
CA LEU A 139 -5.11 0.80 10.08
C LEU A 139 -6.17 1.57 9.27
N ILE A 140 -5.81 2.11 8.12
CA ILE A 140 -6.73 2.81 7.19
C ILE A 140 -7.83 1.86 6.72
N SER A 141 -7.46 0.64 6.32
CA SER A 141 -8.42 -0.38 5.88
C SER A 141 -9.39 -0.75 7.00
N ALA A 142 -8.92 -0.86 8.25
CA ALA A 142 -9.75 -1.10 9.41
C ALA A 142 -10.68 0.08 9.73
N LEU A 143 -10.17 1.31 9.66
CA LEU A 143 -10.96 2.54 9.85
C LEU A 143 -12.06 2.66 8.80
N ALA A 144 -11.79 2.33 7.53
CA ALA A 144 -12.79 2.32 6.46
C ALA A 144 -13.95 1.36 6.76
N LEU A 145 -13.67 0.17 7.30
CA LEU A 145 -14.70 -0.79 7.72
C LEU A 145 -15.48 -0.30 8.95
N LEU A 146 -14.78 0.31 9.91
CA LEU A 146 -15.38 0.82 11.15
C LEU A 146 -16.38 1.97 10.89
N VAL A 147 -16.17 2.77 9.84
CA VAL A 147 -17.11 3.82 9.41
C VAL A 147 -18.48 3.23 9.04
N PHE A 148 -18.53 2.07 8.39
CA PHE A 148 -19.81 1.41 8.03
C PHE A 148 -20.54 0.81 9.23
N LEU A 149 -19.82 0.41 10.28
CA LEU A 149 -20.40 -0.22 11.47
C LEU A 149 -21.04 0.79 12.41
N LEU A 150 -20.65 2.06 12.34
CA LEU A 150 -21.21 3.08 13.20
C LEU A 150 -22.63 3.46 12.67
N PRO A 151 -23.72 3.36 13.46
CA PRO A 151 -25.09 3.73 13.05
C PRO A 151 -25.31 5.25 13.09
N ALA A 152 -25.92 5.85 12.05
CA ALA A 152 -25.87 7.28 11.72
C ALA A 152 -26.80 8.21 12.54
N ASP A 153 -27.36 7.73 13.64
CA ASP A 153 -28.50 8.35 14.34
C ASP A 153 -28.17 9.62 15.16
N SER A 154 -26.99 10.24 15.03
CA SER A 154 -26.59 11.44 15.81
C SER A 154 -25.92 12.50 14.95
N GLY A 155 -26.31 13.77 15.11
CA GLY A 155 -25.81 14.89 14.31
C GLY A 155 -24.30 15.16 14.45
N GLU A 156 -23.71 14.92 15.64
CA GLU A 156 -22.25 14.99 15.83
C GLU A 156 -21.49 13.93 15.02
N LYS A 157 -22.17 12.84 14.67
CA LYS A 157 -21.59 11.70 13.95
C LYS A 157 -21.34 11.97 12.47
N ILE A 158 -22.04 12.95 11.89
CA ILE A 158 -21.82 13.43 10.52
C ILE A 158 -20.45 14.12 10.44
N SER A 159 -20.14 14.97 11.43
CA SER A 159 -18.85 15.65 11.55
C SER A 159 -17.71 14.66 11.79
N LEU A 160 -17.93 13.65 12.66
CA LEU A 160 -17.00 12.53 12.84
C LEU A 160 -16.82 11.71 11.55
N GLY A 161 -17.88 11.49 10.79
CA GLY A 161 -17.81 10.81 9.49
C GLY A 161 -16.95 11.58 8.49
N ILE A 162 -17.18 12.88 8.32
CA ILE A 162 -16.43 13.73 7.38
C ILE A 162 -14.96 13.83 7.77
N THR A 163 -14.64 14.01 9.06
CA THR A 163 -13.25 14.09 9.54
C THR A 163 -12.49 12.77 9.36
N VAL A 164 -13.15 11.63 9.56
CA VAL A 164 -12.57 10.31 9.24
C VAL A 164 -12.37 10.16 7.74
N LEU A 165 -13.33 10.54 6.89
CA LEU A 165 -13.16 10.50 5.43
C LEU A 165 -12.00 11.37 4.95
N LEU A 166 -11.86 12.59 5.48
CA LEU A 166 -10.75 13.50 5.16
C LEU A 166 -9.40 12.97 5.64
N SER A 167 -9.33 12.38 6.84
CA SER A 167 -8.08 11.77 7.30
C SER A 167 -7.69 10.57 6.42
N LEU A 168 -8.64 9.71 6.05
CA LEU A 168 -8.41 8.58 5.15
C LEU A 168 -7.89 9.03 3.78
N THR A 169 -8.43 10.10 3.20
CA THR A 169 -7.94 10.62 1.90
C THR A 169 -6.55 11.25 2.00
N VAL A 170 -6.23 11.99 3.07
CA VAL A 170 -4.89 12.55 3.28
C VAL A 170 -3.85 11.43 3.44
N PHE A 171 -4.15 10.41 4.24
CA PHE A 171 -3.26 9.27 4.39
C PHE A 171 -3.06 8.51 3.07
N MET A 172 -4.11 8.38 2.25
CA MET A 172 -4.00 7.76 0.93
C MET A 172 -3.12 8.57 -0.03
N LEU A 173 -3.21 9.90 0.00
CA LEU A 173 -2.33 10.78 -0.78
C LEU A 173 -0.87 10.67 -0.33
N LEU A 174 -0.62 10.61 0.98
CA LEU A 174 0.73 10.38 1.52
C LEU A 174 1.33 9.07 1.00
N VAL A 175 0.53 8.00 0.92
CA VAL A 175 0.96 6.69 0.39
C VAL A 175 1.25 6.76 -1.11
N ALA A 176 0.53 7.58 -1.88
CA ALA A 176 0.82 7.77 -3.30
C ALA A 176 2.16 8.50 -3.53
N GLU A 177 2.49 9.50 -2.69
CA GLU A 177 3.73 10.30 -2.81
C GLU A 177 5.00 9.50 -2.47
N ILE A 178 4.93 8.58 -1.50
CA ILE A 178 6.08 7.75 -1.09
C ILE A 178 6.35 6.58 -2.06
N MET A 179 5.42 6.26 -2.96
CA MET A 179 5.61 5.23 -3.98
C MET A 179 6.24 5.83 -5.25
N PRO A 180 7.45 5.43 -5.63
CA PRO A 180 8.06 5.95 -6.85
C PRO A 180 7.27 5.49 -8.08
N ALA A 181 6.94 6.43 -8.96
CA ALA A 181 6.35 6.14 -10.27
C ALA A 181 7.40 5.46 -11.16
N THR A 182 7.45 4.14 -11.13
CA THR A 182 8.35 3.31 -11.95
C THR A 182 7.53 2.57 -13.00
N SER A 183 7.85 2.77 -14.28
CA SER A 183 7.12 2.20 -15.43
C SER A 183 7.64 0.84 -15.88
N ASP A 184 8.89 0.51 -15.54
CA ASP A 184 9.61 -0.61 -16.15
C ASP A 184 9.23 -1.97 -15.54
N SER A 185 8.79 -1.97 -14.28
CA SER A 185 8.18 -3.11 -13.60
C SER A 185 7.28 -2.61 -12.49
N VAL A 186 6.03 -3.11 -12.42
CA VAL A 186 5.09 -2.70 -11.37
C VAL A 186 5.36 -3.55 -10.12
N PRO A 187 5.79 -2.96 -8.99
CA PRO A 187 6.01 -3.72 -7.76
C PRO A 187 4.72 -4.41 -7.28
N LEU A 188 4.83 -5.61 -6.72
CA LEU A 188 3.69 -6.30 -6.10
C LEU A 188 3.04 -5.44 -5.01
N ILE A 189 3.88 -4.71 -4.26
CA ILE A 189 3.40 -3.77 -3.24
C ILE A 189 2.57 -2.65 -3.87
N ALA A 190 2.93 -2.16 -5.06
CA ALA A 190 2.22 -1.07 -5.73
C ALA A 190 0.87 -1.56 -6.25
N GLN A 191 0.78 -2.80 -6.75
CA GLN A 191 -0.50 -3.41 -7.09
C GLN A 191 -1.41 -3.56 -5.88
N TYR A 192 -0.85 -4.02 -4.75
CA TYR A 192 -1.58 -4.10 -3.48
C TYR A 192 -2.10 -2.73 -3.04
N PHE A 193 -1.25 -1.70 -3.02
CA PHE A 193 -1.66 -0.35 -2.65
C PHE A 193 -2.67 0.24 -3.63
N ALA A 194 -2.48 0.09 -4.94
CA ALA A 194 -3.45 0.54 -5.94
C ALA A 194 -4.83 -0.12 -5.76
N SER A 195 -4.86 -1.43 -5.53
CA SER A 195 -6.12 -2.13 -5.25
C SER A 195 -6.78 -1.64 -3.96
N THR A 196 -6.00 -1.40 -2.91
CA THR A 196 -6.47 -0.84 -1.64
C THR A 196 -7.00 0.57 -1.84
N MET A 197 -6.32 1.39 -2.66
CA MET A 197 -6.74 2.75 -2.95
C MET A 197 -8.09 2.78 -3.67
N ILE A 198 -8.31 1.87 -4.63
CA ILE A 198 -9.59 1.74 -5.33
C ILE A 198 -10.69 1.30 -4.36
N ILE A 199 -10.44 0.30 -3.51
CA ILE A 199 -11.41 -0.20 -2.52
C ILE A 199 -11.78 0.90 -1.53
N VAL A 200 -10.80 1.62 -0.99
CA VAL A 200 -11.02 2.75 -0.06
C VAL A 200 -11.77 3.88 -0.78
N GLY A 201 -11.41 4.23 -2.02
CA GLY A 201 -12.12 5.23 -2.81
C GLY A 201 -13.60 4.88 -3.02
N LEU A 202 -13.90 3.63 -3.40
CA LEU A 202 -15.27 3.15 -3.52
C LEU A 202 -16.01 3.18 -2.18
N SER A 203 -15.33 2.81 -1.08
CA SER A 203 -15.92 2.84 0.25
C SER A 203 -16.34 4.27 0.65
N VAL A 204 -15.51 5.27 0.37
CA VAL A 204 -15.81 6.69 0.63
C VAL A 204 -17.06 7.11 -0.15
N VAL A 205 -17.15 6.79 -1.45
CA VAL A 205 -18.34 7.13 -2.27
C VAL A 205 -19.62 6.51 -1.70
N VAL A 206 -19.56 5.25 -1.25
CA VAL A 206 -20.71 4.58 -0.62
C VAL A 206 -21.07 5.25 0.70
N THR A 207 -20.10 5.58 1.56
CA THR A 207 -20.38 6.26 2.84
C THR A 207 -21.04 7.62 2.65
N VAL A 208 -20.59 8.43 1.70
CA VAL A 208 -21.22 9.71 1.34
C VAL A 208 -22.65 9.49 0.84
N THR A 209 -22.86 8.46 0.02
CA THR A 209 -24.20 8.12 -0.48
C THR A 209 -25.13 7.69 0.66
N VAL A 210 -24.67 6.86 1.58
CA VAL A 210 -25.44 6.44 2.77
C VAL A 210 -25.77 7.65 3.65
N LEU A 211 -24.79 8.53 3.87
CA LEU A 211 -24.98 9.75 4.65
C LEU A 211 -26.00 10.68 3.99
N GLN A 212 -25.95 10.82 2.66
CA GLN A 212 -26.90 11.60 1.88
C GLN A 212 -28.32 11.01 1.94
N TYR A 213 -28.46 9.68 1.87
CA TYR A 213 -29.76 9.02 2.02
C TYR A 213 -30.32 9.11 3.44
N HIS A 214 -29.47 9.03 4.46
CA HIS A 214 -29.87 9.14 5.86
C HIS A 214 -30.41 10.53 6.22
N HIS A 215 -29.77 11.59 5.70
CA HIS A 215 -30.17 12.99 5.96
C HIS A 215 -31.10 13.54 4.88
N HIS A 216 -31.61 12.71 3.97
CA HIS A 216 -32.53 13.18 2.95
C HIS A 216 -33.84 13.64 3.60
N ASP A 217 -34.17 14.92 3.44
CA ASP A 217 -35.40 15.50 3.97
C ASP A 217 -36.64 14.74 3.45
N PRO A 218 -37.60 14.38 4.34
CA PRO A 218 -38.84 13.71 3.96
C PRO A 218 -39.69 14.52 2.96
N ASP A 219 -39.56 15.85 2.99
CA ASP A 219 -40.38 16.79 2.20
C ASP A 219 -39.77 17.16 0.84
N GLY A 220 -38.51 16.80 0.57
CA GLY A 220 -37.75 17.27 -0.60
C GLY A 220 -37.86 16.44 -1.89
N GLY A 221 -38.41 15.22 -1.85
CA GLY A 221 -38.55 14.40 -3.06
C GLY A 221 -38.96 12.95 -2.79
N LYS A 222 -39.85 12.40 -3.63
CA LYS A 222 -40.27 11.00 -3.57
C LYS A 222 -39.09 10.08 -3.89
N MET A 223 -38.73 9.19 -2.97
CA MET A 223 -37.65 8.21 -3.18
C MET A 223 -37.89 7.42 -4.50
N PRO A 224 -36.90 7.35 -5.41
CA PRO A 224 -37.05 6.65 -6.68
C PRO A 224 -37.45 5.20 -6.45
N LYS A 225 -38.39 4.69 -7.28
CA LYS A 225 -38.90 3.31 -7.15
C LYS A 225 -37.78 2.26 -7.27
N TRP A 226 -36.75 2.54 -8.07
CA TRP A 226 -35.57 1.68 -8.23
C TRP A 226 -34.76 1.57 -6.94
N THR A 227 -34.50 2.69 -6.26
CA THR A 227 -33.81 2.73 -4.97
C THR A 227 -34.52 1.88 -3.92
N ARG A 228 -35.86 1.94 -3.89
CA ARG A 228 -36.69 1.15 -2.97
C ARG A 228 -36.56 -0.36 -3.21
N VAL A 229 -36.52 -0.80 -4.46
CA VAL A 229 -36.40 -2.23 -4.82
C VAL A 229 -34.99 -2.75 -4.53
N ILE A 230 -33.96 -1.96 -4.82
CA ILE A 230 -32.56 -2.35 -4.57
C ILE A 230 -32.28 -2.42 -3.06
N LEU A 231 -32.63 -1.40 -2.27
CA LEU A 231 -32.35 -1.38 -0.84
C LEU A 231 -33.25 -2.34 -0.03
N LEU A 232 -34.58 -2.31 -0.23
CA LEU A 232 -35.51 -3.06 0.63
C LEU A 232 -35.75 -4.51 0.20
N ASN A 233 -35.45 -4.87 -1.05
CA ASN A 233 -35.68 -6.23 -1.54
C ASN A 233 -34.35 -6.94 -1.82
N TRP A 234 -33.46 -6.34 -2.61
CA TRP A 234 -32.20 -6.99 -3.01
C TRP A 234 -31.15 -6.98 -1.89
N CYS A 235 -30.83 -5.81 -1.32
CA CYS A 235 -29.86 -5.71 -0.22
C CYS A 235 -30.37 -6.37 1.07
N ALA A 236 -31.65 -6.24 1.41
CA ALA A 236 -32.23 -6.89 2.59
C ALA A 236 -32.23 -8.42 2.50
N TRP A 237 -32.48 -8.98 1.30
CA TRP A 237 -32.36 -10.41 1.03
C TRP A 237 -30.90 -10.87 1.09
N PHE A 238 -29.97 -10.12 0.48
CA PHE A 238 -28.54 -10.43 0.46
C PHE A 238 -27.90 -10.37 1.85
N LEU A 239 -28.19 -9.32 2.64
CA LEU A 239 -27.69 -9.14 4.00
C LEU A 239 -28.46 -9.97 5.05
N ARG A 240 -29.46 -10.75 4.63
CA ARG A 240 -30.31 -11.60 5.47
C ARG A 240 -30.85 -10.87 6.71
N MET A 241 -31.16 -9.58 6.56
CA MET A 241 -31.69 -8.76 7.63
C MET A 241 -33.16 -9.10 7.86
N LYS A 242 -33.51 -9.37 9.12
CA LYS A 242 -34.89 -9.62 9.54
C LYS A 242 -35.61 -8.27 9.58
N ARG A 243 -36.75 -8.12 8.89
CA ARG A 243 -37.56 -6.89 8.97
C ARG A 243 -37.90 -6.60 10.44
N PRO A 244 -37.53 -5.43 10.99
CA PRO A 244 -38.07 -5.00 12.28
C PRO A 244 -39.51 -4.55 12.03
N GLY A 245 -40.48 -5.25 12.64
CA GLY A 245 -41.90 -4.89 12.57
C GLY A 245 -42.89 -5.97 12.13
N GLU A 246 -42.67 -7.25 12.45
CA GLU A 246 -43.79 -8.19 12.60
C GLU A 246 -43.94 -8.60 14.08
N ASP A 247 -44.11 -7.61 14.96
CA ASP A 247 -44.89 -7.88 16.16
C ASP A 247 -46.33 -8.06 15.71
N LYS A 248 -46.76 -9.32 15.73
CA LYS A 248 -48.13 -9.77 15.44
C LYS A 248 -49.14 -8.82 16.09
N VAL A 249 -49.76 -7.97 15.30
CA VAL A 249 -51.06 -7.38 15.64
C VAL A 249 -52.01 -8.55 15.79
N ARG A 250 -52.32 -8.94 17.03
CA ARG A 250 -53.37 -9.92 17.33
C ARG A 250 -54.70 -9.31 16.88
N PRO A 251 -55.44 -9.88 15.92
CA PRO A 251 -56.85 -9.57 15.77
C PRO A 251 -57.61 -10.47 16.74
N ALA A 252 -58.06 -9.93 17.86
CA ALA A 252 -58.98 -10.63 18.75
C ALA A 252 -60.22 -9.77 18.99
N CYS A 253 -61.02 -9.65 17.94
CA CYS A 253 -62.44 -9.33 18.10
C CYS A 253 -63.23 -10.13 17.06
N GLN A 254 -63.74 -11.29 17.48
CA GLN A 254 -65.03 -11.86 17.09
C GLN A 254 -65.25 -13.15 17.87
N HIS A 255 -65.96 -13.06 19.01
CA HIS A 255 -66.67 -14.21 19.56
C HIS A 255 -68.11 -13.80 19.82
N LYS A 256 -68.95 -13.96 18.80
CA LYS A 256 -70.40 -13.91 18.91
C LYS A 256 -70.88 -15.31 19.25
N GLN A 257 -71.18 -15.57 20.52
CA GLN A 257 -72.07 -16.69 20.89
C GLN A 257 -72.97 -16.31 22.05
N ARG A 258 -74.27 -16.38 21.76
CA ARG A 258 -75.42 -16.30 22.65
C ARG A 258 -75.27 -17.24 23.87
N ARG A 259 -75.61 -16.77 25.07
CA ARG A 259 -76.57 -17.45 25.97
C ARG A 259 -77.01 -16.55 27.13
N CYS A 260 -78.31 -16.64 27.44
CA CYS A 260 -79.09 -15.88 28.40
C CYS A 260 -78.70 -16.12 29.87
N SER A 261 -78.90 -15.11 30.72
CA SER A 261 -79.46 -15.12 32.10
C SER A 261 -79.54 -13.66 32.58
N LEU A 262 -80.71 -13.01 32.56
CA LEU A 262 -81.70 -12.85 33.64
C LEU A 262 -81.29 -11.88 34.77
N ALA A 263 -82.22 -10.94 35.07
CA ALA A 263 -82.24 -9.90 36.13
C ALA A 263 -81.41 -8.63 35.83
N SER A 264 -81.90 -7.40 35.99
CA SER A 264 -83.17 -6.85 36.50
C SER A 264 -83.33 -5.40 36.02
N VAL A 265 -84.56 -5.03 35.64
CA VAL A 265 -85.28 -3.78 35.97
C VAL A 265 -84.44 -2.61 36.51
N GLU A 266 -84.41 -1.45 35.83
CA GLU A 266 -85.20 -0.26 36.21
C GLU A 266 -85.09 0.89 35.16
N MET A 267 -86.03 1.82 35.27
CA MET A 267 -86.63 2.70 34.26
C MET A 267 -86.23 4.17 34.43
N SER A 268 -86.44 4.97 33.37
CA SER A 268 -86.73 6.43 33.34
C SER A 268 -85.51 7.35 33.22
N ALA A 269 -85.30 8.08 32.12
CA ALA A 269 -86.06 9.16 31.46
C ALA A 269 -85.64 10.57 31.91
N VAL A 270 -85.67 11.49 30.93
CA VAL A 270 -85.69 12.96 30.99
C VAL A 270 -84.35 13.69 30.72
N ALA A 271 -84.43 14.63 29.78
CA ALA A 271 -83.40 15.50 29.23
C ALA A 271 -83.46 16.94 29.85
N PRO A 272 -82.82 17.98 29.27
CA PRO A 272 -81.74 18.85 29.81
C PRO A 272 -82.29 20.25 30.25
N PRO A 273 -81.60 21.44 30.24
CA PRO A 273 -80.18 21.91 30.15
C PRO A 273 -79.90 23.01 31.25
N PRO A 274 -79.20 24.19 31.08
CA PRO A 274 -77.98 24.60 30.35
C PRO A 274 -76.92 25.40 31.20
N ALA A 275 -75.77 25.70 30.56
CA ALA A 275 -74.94 26.93 30.63
C ALA A 275 -74.19 27.37 31.91
N SER A 276 -72.87 27.58 31.77
CA SER A 276 -72.17 28.78 32.28
C SER A 276 -70.79 28.95 31.62
N ASN A 277 -70.56 30.15 31.11
CA ASN A 277 -69.32 30.72 30.57
C ASN A 277 -68.15 30.72 31.57
N GLY A 278 -66.92 30.85 31.05
CA GLY A 278 -65.77 31.30 31.82
C GLY A 278 -64.44 31.25 31.06
N ASN A 279 -64.18 32.26 30.23
CA ASN A 279 -62.84 32.64 29.78
C ASN A 279 -61.89 32.82 30.98
N LEU A 280 -60.64 32.37 30.88
CA LEU A 280 -59.50 33.22 31.26
C LEU A 280 -58.19 32.77 30.59
N LEU A 281 -57.56 33.76 29.98
CA LEU A 281 -56.22 33.79 29.40
C LEU A 281 -55.13 33.63 30.47
N TYR A 282 -54.09 32.88 30.15
CA TYR A 282 -52.70 33.35 30.05
C TYR A 282 -51.91 32.41 29.14
#